data_AF-A0A9X5BJ03-F1
#
_entry.id   AF-A0A9X5BJ03-F1
#
_cell.length_a   1.000
_cell.length_b   1.000
_cell.length_c   1.000
_cell.angle_alpha   90.00
_cell.angle_beta   90.00
_cell.angle_gamma   90.00
#
_symmetry.space_group_name_H-M   'P 1'
#
loop_
_entity.id
_entity.type
_entity.pdbx_description
1 polymer ?
#
loop_
_entity_poly.entity_id
_entity_poly.type
_entity_poly.pdbx_seq_one_letter_code
_entity_poly.pdbx_strand_id
1 'polypeptide(L)'
;MLGVSLTKEQIDREKAAVKAYQDIQRAKKAKRKRLREQKRMQKDIPVFHEDQDETFYYIAGYTSGGAPYGVTWEEMGISPYTEDDDW
;
A
#
# COMPACT_ATOMS: atom_id res chain seq x y z
N MET A 1 -51.00 2.68 27.54
CA MET A 1 -49.67 2.43 26.95
C MET A 1 -49.74 2.83 25.49
N LEU A 2 -48.99 3.86 25.07
CA LEU A 2 -48.96 4.33 23.67
C LEU A 2 -48.10 3.36 22.85
N GLY A 3 -48.70 2.28 22.37
CA GLY A 3 -48.07 1.37 21.42
C GLY A 3 -47.97 2.06 20.07
N VAL A 4 -46.78 2.50 19.69
CA VAL A 4 -46.53 3.04 18.34
C VAL A 4 -46.74 1.89 17.35
N SER A 5 -47.88 1.83 16.69
CA SER A 5 -48.12 0.90 15.58
C SER A 5 -47.38 1.42 14.35
N LEU A 6 -46.06 1.22 14.34
CA LEU A 6 -45.26 1.45 13.15
C LEU A 6 -45.81 0.58 12.03
N THR A 7 -46.25 1.25 10.97
CA THR A 7 -46.70 0.57 9.75
C THR A 7 -45.52 -0.23 9.18
N LYS A 8 -45.81 -1.38 8.55
CA LYS A 8 -44.78 -2.28 8.00
C LYS A 8 -43.80 -1.54 7.08
N GLU A 9 -44.32 -0.59 6.31
CA GLU A 9 -43.53 0.28 5.42
C GLU A 9 -42.53 1.18 6.17
N GLN A 10 -42.91 1.75 7.31
CA GLN A 10 -42.00 2.57 8.12
C GLN A 10 -40.86 1.74 8.69
N ILE A 11 -41.14 0.51 9.13
CA ILE A 11 -40.12 -0.43 9.63
C ILE A 11 -39.15 -0.80 8.52
N ASP A 12 -39.65 -1.09 7.33
CA ASP A 12 -38.81 -1.50 6.19
C ASP A 12 -37.94 -0.33 5.69
N ARG A 13 -38.48 0.90 5.69
CA ARG A 13 -37.71 2.11 5.38
C ARG A 13 -36.58 2.34 6.39
N GLU A 14 -36.86 2.20 7.68
CA GLU A 14 -35.85 2.38 8.73
C GLU A 14 -34.76 1.30 8.66
N LYS A 15 -35.15 0.03 8.43
CA LYS A 15 -34.21 -1.06 8.20
C LYS A 15 -33.30 -0.82 7.00
N ALA A 16 -33.87 -0.33 5.89
CA ALA A 16 -33.10 0.01 4.70
C ALA A 16 -32.09 1.14 4.98
N ALA A 17 -32.51 2.17 5.71
CA ALA A 17 -31.64 3.28 6.11
C ALA A 17 -30.48 2.81 7.01
N VAL A 18 -30.78 1.98 8.02
CA VAL A 18 -29.76 1.40 8.92
C VAL A 18 -28.77 0.53 8.13
N LYS A 19 -29.27 -0.31 7.21
CA LYS A 19 -28.41 -1.15 6.37
C LYS A 19 -27.51 -0.31 5.47
N ALA A 20 -28.06 0.70 4.80
CA ALA A 20 -27.29 1.61 3.97
C ALA A 20 -26.20 2.33 4.77
N TYR A 21 -26.51 2.79 5.98
CA TYR A 21 -25.53 3.40 6.87
C TYR A 21 -24.40 2.42 7.25
N GLN A 22 -24.74 1.18 7.63
CA GLN A 22 -23.76 0.15 7.95
C GLN A 22 -22.86 -0.18 6.75
N ASP A 23 -23.42 -0.27 5.55
CA ASP A 23 -22.68 -0.55 4.33
C ASP A 23 -21.71 0.59 3.98
N ILE A 24 -22.13 1.86 4.15
CA ILE A 24 -21.25 3.03 4.00
C ILE A 24 -20.09 2.97 5.00
N GLN A 25 -20.34 2.62 6.27
CA GLN A 25 -19.28 2.51 7.27
C GLN A 25 -18.30 1.37 6.95
N ARG A 26 -18.81 0.21 6.51
CA ARG A 26 -17.99 -0.92 6.06
C ARG A 26 -17.13 -0.55 4.85
N ALA A 27 -17.71 0.12 3.85
CA ALA A 27 -17.00 0.59 2.67
C ALA A 27 -15.88 1.59 3.02
N LYS A 28 -16.16 2.55 3.92
CA LYS A 28 -15.15 3.49 4.43
C LYS A 28 -14.00 2.78 5.14
N LYS A 29 -14.30 1.81 6.00
CA LYS A 29 -13.29 1.01 6.72
C LYS A 29 -12.45 0.18 5.75
N ALA A 30 -13.08 -0.47 4.76
CA ALA A 30 -12.40 -1.25 3.73
C ALA A 30 -11.47 -0.36 2.88
N LYS A 31 -11.94 0.81 2.43
CA LYS A 31 -11.12 1.78 1.69
C LYS A 31 -9.91 2.22 2.50
N ARG A 32 -10.08 2.53 3.79
CA ARG A 32 -8.97 2.92 4.68
C ARG A 32 -7.97 1.77 4.86
N LYS A 33 -8.43 0.52 4.98
CA LYS A 33 -7.54 -0.65 5.08
C LYS A 33 -6.71 -0.82 3.81
N ARG A 34 -7.36 -0.79 2.63
CA ARG A 34 -6.68 -0.88 1.33
C ARG A 34 -5.64 0.24 1.14
N LEU A 35 -5.96 1.47 1.51
CA LEU A 35 -5.02 2.59 1.42
C LEU A 35 -3.80 2.40 2.35
N ARG A 36 -4.00 1.86 3.56
CA ARG A 36 -2.89 1.54 4.47
C ARG A 36 -2.01 0.43 3.91
N GLU A 37 -2.61 -0.62 3.34
CA GLU A 37 -1.89 -1.72 2.70
C GLU A 37 -1.09 -1.23 1.49
N GLN A 38 -1.67 -0.40 0.62
CA GLN A 38 -0.95 0.23 -0.49
C GLN A 38 0.23 1.08 -0.02
N LYS A 39 0.05 1.91 1.03
CA LYS A 39 1.16 2.69 1.59
C LYS A 39 2.26 1.83 2.21
N ARG A 40 1.90 0.68 2.82
CA ARG A 40 2.90 -0.28 3.32
C ARG A 40 3.68 -0.88 2.17
N MET A 41 3.00 -1.38 1.14
CA MET A 41 3.66 -1.89 -0.07
C MET A 41 4.55 -0.82 -0.72
N GLN A 42 4.11 0.44 -0.81
CA GLN A 42 4.94 1.53 -1.35
C GLN A 42 6.17 1.85 -0.49
N LYS A 43 6.11 1.62 0.82
CA LYS A 43 7.26 1.78 1.72
C LYS A 43 8.21 0.58 1.63
N ASP A 44 7.65 -0.60 1.38
CA ASP A 44 8.39 -1.86 1.31
C ASP A 44 8.98 -2.09 -0.10
N ILE A 45 8.49 -1.40 -1.15
CA ILE A 45 9.17 -1.33 -2.45
C ILE A 45 10.45 -0.51 -2.23
N PRO A 46 11.63 -1.14 -2.34
CA PRO A 46 12.88 -0.43 -2.23
C PRO A 46 12.93 0.62 -3.37
N VAL A 47 13.04 1.90 -3.04
CA VAL A 47 13.13 3.02 -4.01
C VAL A 47 14.36 2.89 -4.95
N PHE A 48 15.21 1.90 -4.70
CA PHE A 48 16.46 1.66 -5.39
C PHE A 48 16.30 1.18 -6.84
N HIS A 49 15.13 0.73 -7.29
CA HIS A 49 14.98 0.19 -8.64
C HIS A 49 15.22 1.19 -9.78
N GLU A 50 15.02 2.50 -9.55
CA GLU A 50 15.27 3.52 -10.59
C GLU A 50 16.75 3.95 -10.65
N ASP A 51 17.51 3.76 -9.57
CA ASP A 51 18.91 4.19 -9.42
C ASP A 51 19.86 2.98 -9.23
N GLN A 52 19.53 1.82 -9.81
CA GLN A 52 20.33 0.59 -9.77
C GLN A 52 20.78 0.16 -11.17
N ASP A 53 22.00 -0.36 -11.31
CA ASP A 53 22.51 -0.96 -12.54
C ASP A 53 23.44 -2.16 -12.28
N GLU A 54 24.07 -2.68 -13.34
CA GLU A 54 24.98 -3.84 -13.26
C GLU A 54 26.23 -3.59 -12.39
N THR A 55 26.63 -2.32 -12.21
CA THR A 55 27.85 -1.93 -11.46
C THR A 55 27.51 -1.41 -10.06
N PHE A 56 26.44 -0.64 -9.93
CA PHE A 56 26.04 0.06 -8.72
C PHE A 56 24.79 -0.57 -8.08
N TYR A 57 24.91 -0.91 -6.80
CA TYR A 57 23.79 -1.23 -5.93
C TYR A 57 22.89 -0.01 -5.66
N TYR A 58 23.45 1.20 -5.70
CA TYR A 58 22.69 2.44 -5.59
C TYR A 58 23.47 3.62 -6.17
N ILE A 59 22.94 4.28 -7.20
CA ILE A 59 23.49 5.49 -7.82
C ILE A 59 23.02 6.71 -7.03
N ALA A 60 23.94 7.39 -6.36
CA ALA A 60 23.63 8.60 -5.59
C ALA A 60 23.48 9.83 -6.50
N GLY A 61 24.00 9.77 -7.72
CA GLY A 61 23.85 10.81 -8.73
C GLY A 61 24.83 10.66 -9.90
N TYR A 62 24.81 11.68 -10.76
CA TYR A 62 25.68 11.77 -11.93
C TYR A 62 26.59 12.99 -11.81
N THR A 63 27.86 12.81 -12.15
CA THR A 63 28.81 13.91 -12.29
C THR A 63 28.39 14.85 -13.43
N SER A 64 28.99 16.03 -13.50
CA SER A 64 28.72 16.99 -14.60
C SER A 64 29.02 16.43 -16.00
N GLY A 65 29.89 15.42 -16.10
CA GLY A 65 30.17 14.68 -17.33
C GLY A 65 29.25 13.49 -17.59
N GLY A 66 28.23 13.27 -16.74
CA GLY A 66 27.27 12.17 -16.89
C GLY A 66 27.77 10.81 -16.39
N ALA A 67 28.93 10.72 -15.74
CA ALA A 67 29.36 9.47 -15.11
C ALA A 67 28.61 9.25 -13.77
N PRO A 68 28.01 8.07 -13.54
CA PRO A 68 27.34 7.75 -12.29
C PRO A 68 28.34 7.58 -11.14
N TYR A 69 27.92 7.90 -9.93
CA TYR A 69 28.64 7.56 -8.70
C TYR A 69 27.64 7.11 -7.62
N GLY A 70 28.08 6.19 -6.76
CA GLY A 70 27.17 5.52 -5.84
C GLY A 70 27.83 4.39 -5.07
N VAL A 71 27.00 3.56 -4.44
CA VAL A 71 27.41 2.34 -3.73
C VAL A 71 27.43 1.18 -4.71
N THR A 72 28.55 0.45 -4.76
CA THR A 72 28.70 -0.73 -5.64
C THR A 72 28.19 -2.01 -4.98
N TRP A 73 27.93 -3.04 -5.80
CA TRP A 73 27.60 -4.38 -5.28
C TRP A 73 28.72 -4.96 -4.40
N GLU A 74 29.98 -4.70 -4.79
CA GLU A 74 31.16 -5.12 -4.02
C GLU A 74 31.22 -4.47 -2.63
N GLU A 75 30.94 -3.17 -2.54
CA GLU A 75 30.91 -2.45 -1.25
C GLU A 75 29.79 -2.91 -0.32
N MET A 76 28.64 -3.31 -0.88
CA MET A 76 27.56 -3.92 -0.09
C MET A 76 27.88 -5.34 0.37
N GLY A 77 28.87 -6.01 -0.24
CA GLY A 77 29.17 -7.42 0.02
C GLY A 77 28.07 -8.36 -0.44
N ILE A 78 27.26 -7.94 -1.41
CA ILE A 78 26.11 -8.69 -1.94
C ILE A 78 26.33 -8.85 -3.45
N SER A 79 26.08 -10.04 -3.98
CA SER A 79 26.10 -10.26 -5.43
C SER A 79 24.76 -9.80 -6.04
N PRO A 80 24.74 -9.19 -7.24
CA PRO A 80 23.47 -8.96 -7.95
C PRO A 80 22.71 -10.27 -8.24
N TYR A 81 23.40 -11.42 -8.14
CA TYR A 81 22.87 -12.77 -8.32
C TYR A 81 22.88 -13.60 -7.03
N THR A 82 22.87 -12.99 -5.84
CA THR A 82 22.49 -13.78 -4.64
C THR A 82 21.03 -14.18 -4.81
N GLU A 83 20.81 -15.33 -5.46
CA GLU A 83 19.60 -16.11 -5.31
C GLU A 83 19.41 -16.29 -3.80
N ASP A 84 18.23 -15.94 -3.28
CA ASP A 84 17.78 -16.33 -1.96
C ASP A 84 17.70 -17.86 -1.90
N ASP A 85 18.85 -18.51 -1.85
CA ASP A 85 19.02 -19.95 -1.73
C ASP A 85 19.20 -20.29 -0.24
N ASP A 86 18.19 -19.94 0.56
CA ASP A 86 18.00 -20.50 1.90
C ASP A 86 16.49 -20.52 2.23
N TRP A 87 15.95 -21.74 2.21
CA TRP A 87 14.56 -22.16 2.46
C TRP A 87 14.17 -22.11 3.95
#